data_AF-A0AAN5C999-F1
#
_entry.id   AF-A0AAN5C999-F1
#
_cell.length_a   1.000
_cell.length_b   1.000
_cell.length_c   1.000
_cell.angle_alpha   90.00
_cell.angle_beta   90.00
_cell.angle_gamma   90.00
#
_symmetry.space_group_name_H-M   'P 1'
#
loop_
_entity.id
_entity.type
_entity.pdbx_description
1 polymer ?
#
loop_
_entity_poly.entity_id
_entity_poly.type
_entity_poly.pdbx_seq_one_letter_code
_entity_poly.pdbx_strand_id
1 'polypeptide(L)'
;LAVFQPRKCLICSIPIAECHLGIDSCRACSVFYKRVLISHRTLKCKGSDDKCIKKEPTTSCRKCRFTRFAEVMSQAGQEESKDVIDEDDDDATDNVNAIKMDELLRLKFVDHNTFMLEQTSQFHTPLLDRIRSAYSIMCQARKSGEMATKPTRMSLTQGDYDGSNVQFLPATYSMVIPNSRLLVSSFYDFAGSSFPDFRDLSVENKVDCVTCALPMVALIDSEYRESHYFQNDPEILFQSYTTTISENSLEGFFDDCSSVQNSEEAIRYDRFRKRLQLY
;
A
#
# COMPACT_ATOMS: atom_id res chain seq x y z
N LEU A 1 -6.32 0.14 -37.02
CA LEU A 1 -7.26 0.46 -35.92
C LEU A 1 -7.55 -0.82 -35.17
N ALA A 2 -6.96 -1.00 -33.99
CA ALA A 2 -7.26 -2.16 -33.14
C ALA A 2 -8.69 -2.01 -32.60
N VAL A 3 -9.56 -2.99 -32.88
CA VAL A 3 -10.92 -3.02 -32.35
C VAL A 3 -10.83 -3.38 -30.87
N PHE A 4 -11.09 -2.40 -29.99
CA PHE A 4 -11.12 -2.62 -28.55
C PHE A 4 -12.33 -3.52 -28.23
N GLN A 5 -12.09 -4.81 -27.94
CA GLN A 5 -13.18 -5.68 -27.51
C GLN A 5 -13.68 -5.22 -26.13
N PRO A 6 -15.00 -5.05 -25.94
CA PRO A 6 -15.54 -4.64 -24.65
C PRO A 6 -15.29 -5.73 -23.61
N ARG A 7 -14.55 -5.39 -22.55
CA ARG A 7 -14.35 -6.26 -21.39
C ARG A 7 -15.70 -6.62 -20.79
N LYS A 8 -15.83 -7.84 -20.29
CA LYS A 8 -17.07 -8.35 -19.68
C LYS A 8 -16.80 -8.79 -18.25
N CYS A 9 -17.78 -8.61 -17.38
CA CYS A 9 -17.74 -9.10 -16.01
C CYS A 9 -17.60 -10.63 -16.00
N LEU A 10 -16.56 -11.18 -15.37
CA LEU A 10 -16.29 -12.62 -15.24
C LEU A 10 -17.35 -13.38 -14.40
N ILE A 11 -18.25 -12.64 -13.76
CA ILE A 11 -19.31 -13.18 -12.90
C ILE A 11 -20.63 -13.20 -13.67
N CYS A 12 -21.08 -12.06 -14.20
CA CYS A 12 -22.41 -11.94 -14.82
C CYS A 12 -22.40 -11.62 -16.32
N SER A 13 -21.22 -11.56 -16.95
CA SER A 13 -21.03 -11.33 -18.39
C SER A 13 -21.52 -9.97 -18.95
N ILE A 14 -21.99 -9.05 -18.10
CA ILE A 14 -22.35 -7.68 -18.51
C ILE A 14 -21.08 -6.92 -18.93
N PRO A 15 -21.13 -6.08 -19.98
CA PRO A 15 -20.01 -5.21 -20.38
C PRO A 15 -19.53 -4.31 -19.23
N ILE A 16 -18.22 -4.13 -19.12
CA ILE A 16 -17.59 -3.28 -18.10
C ILE A 16 -16.61 -2.30 -18.75
N ALA A 17 -16.58 -1.08 -18.23
CA ALA A 17 -15.55 -0.09 -18.55
C ALA A 17 -14.36 -0.17 -17.58
N GLU A 18 -14.63 -0.56 -16.34
CA GLU A 18 -13.69 -0.56 -15.22
C GLU A 18 -13.70 -1.93 -14.52
N CYS A 19 -12.57 -2.27 -13.90
CA CYS A 19 -12.43 -3.46 -13.05
C CYS A 19 -12.65 -3.10 -11.57
N HIS A 20 -13.06 -4.08 -10.77
CA HIS A 20 -13.24 -3.91 -9.33
C HIS A 20 -12.72 -5.13 -8.58
N LEU A 21 -12.12 -4.90 -7.41
CA LEU A 21 -11.49 -5.94 -6.58
C LEU A 21 -10.35 -6.68 -7.31
N GLY A 22 -9.61 -5.99 -8.17
CA GLY A 22 -8.46 -6.57 -8.88
C GLY A 22 -8.82 -7.56 -10.00
N ILE A 23 -10.11 -7.78 -10.27
CA ILE A 23 -10.60 -8.65 -11.34
C ILE A 23 -11.58 -7.90 -12.26
N ASP A 24 -11.78 -8.43 -13.47
CA ASP A 24 -12.80 -7.97 -14.41
C ASP A 24 -14.22 -8.28 -13.88
N SER A 25 -14.67 -7.48 -12.90
CA SER A 25 -15.99 -7.57 -12.28
C SER A 25 -16.72 -6.23 -12.37
N CYS A 26 -18.03 -6.25 -12.60
CA CYS A 26 -18.85 -5.03 -12.60
C CYS A 26 -19.11 -4.53 -11.18
N ARG A 27 -19.38 -3.23 -11.05
CA ARG A 27 -19.68 -2.57 -9.75
C ARG A 27 -20.76 -3.29 -8.94
N ALA A 28 -21.80 -3.78 -9.61
CA ALA A 28 -22.90 -4.47 -8.95
C ALA A 28 -22.44 -5.81 -8.33
N CYS A 29 -21.59 -6.57 -9.01
CA CYS A 29 -21.04 -7.82 -8.49
C CYS A 29 -20.09 -7.59 -7.33
N SER A 30 -19.19 -6.59 -7.43
CA SER A 30 -18.23 -6.29 -6.37
C SER A 30 -18.90 -5.81 -5.09
N VAL A 31 -19.88 -4.91 -5.19
CA VAL A 31 -20.68 -4.45 -4.04
C VAL A 31 -21.50 -5.60 -3.43
N PHE A 32 -22.10 -6.44 -4.27
CA PHE A 32 -22.83 -7.63 -3.80
C PHE A 32 -21.92 -8.58 -3.00
N TYR A 33 -20.74 -8.90 -3.53
CA TYR A 33 -19.78 -9.80 -2.89
C TYR A 33 -19.36 -9.28 -1.51
N LYS A 34 -18.96 -8.00 -1.41
CA LYS A 34 -18.61 -7.36 -0.13
C LYS A 34 -19.74 -7.45 0.90
N ARG A 35 -20.98 -7.15 0.50
CA ARG A 35 -22.15 -7.19 1.41
C ARG A 35 -22.42 -8.60 1.94
N VAL A 36 -22.33 -9.61 1.07
CA VAL A 36 -22.53 -11.01 1.49
C VAL A 36 -21.43 -11.43 2.46
N LEU A 37 -20.18 -11.11 2.12
CA LEU A 37 -19.00 -11.46 2.92
C LEU A 37 -19.06 -10.89 4.34
N ILE A 38 -19.47 -9.62 4.48
CA ILE A 38 -19.66 -8.97 5.79
C ILE A 38 -20.87 -9.51 6.55
N SER A 39 -21.92 -9.94 5.84
CA SER A 39 -23.18 -10.34 6.49
C SER A 39 -23.11 -11.68 7.22
N HIS A 40 -22.12 -12.53 6.90
CA HIS A 40 -21.99 -13.92 7.38
C HIS A 40 -23.28 -14.77 7.24
N ARG A 41 -24.21 -14.39 6.37
CA ARG A 41 -25.47 -15.11 6.17
C ARG A 41 -25.29 -16.27 5.20
N THR A 42 -25.75 -17.44 5.58
CA THR A 42 -25.80 -18.61 4.68
C THR A 42 -26.77 -18.35 3.52
N LEU A 43 -26.26 -18.35 2.30
CA LEU A 43 -27.07 -18.22 1.09
C LEU A 43 -27.56 -19.58 0.63
N LYS A 44 -28.86 -19.68 0.28
CA LYS A 44 -29.45 -20.89 -0.31
C LYS A 44 -29.73 -20.66 -1.79
N CYS A 45 -29.39 -21.64 -2.63
CA CYS A 45 -29.85 -21.65 -4.02
C CYS A 45 -31.29 -22.10 -4.07
N LYS A 46 -32.08 -21.50 -4.97
CA LYS A 46 -33.45 -21.95 -5.25
C LYS A 46 -33.52 -22.92 -6.44
N GLY A 47 -32.44 -23.03 -7.22
CA GLY A 47 -32.27 -24.05 -8.23
C GLY A 47 -31.74 -25.35 -7.60
N SER A 48 -32.20 -26.48 -8.10
CA SER A 48 -31.87 -27.80 -7.55
C SER A 48 -30.40 -28.23 -7.72
N ASP A 49 -29.63 -27.52 -8.55
CA ASP A 49 -28.31 -27.97 -9.02
C ASP A 49 -27.15 -27.03 -8.66
N ASP A 50 -27.39 -25.95 -7.92
CA ASP A 50 -26.40 -24.91 -7.59
C ASP A 50 -25.66 -24.30 -8.81
N LYS A 51 -26.20 -24.44 -10.03
CA LYS A 51 -25.54 -24.03 -11.28
C LYS A 51 -26.31 -22.93 -12.02
N CYS A 52 -27.17 -22.17 -11.33
CA CYS A 52 -27.99 -21.11 -11.94
C CYS A 52 -27.18 -20.12 -12.78
N ILE A 53 -25.96 -19.78 -12.34
CA ILE A 53 -25.11 -18.80 -13.03
C ILE A 53 -24.46 -19.32 -14.32
N LYS A 54 -24.26 -20.65 -14.42
CA LYS A 54 -23.78 -21.30 -15.65
C LYS A 54 -24.88 -21.38 -16.70
N LYS A 55 -26.14 -21.49 -16.27
CA LYS A 55 -27.33 -21.49 -17.13
C LYS A 55 -27.72 -20.09 -17.57
N GLU A 56 -27.71 -19.15 -16.64
CA GLU A 56 -28.06 -17.75 -16.85
C GLU A 56 -27.07 -16.85 -16.08
N PRO A 57 -26.09 -16.23 -16.76
CA PRO A 57 -25.08 -15.38 -16.10
C PRO A 57 -25.68 -14.19 -15.35
N THR A 58 -26.86 -13.73 -15.76
CA THR A 58 -27.64 -12.66 -15.13
C THR A 58 -28.58 -13.15 -14.01
N THR A 59 -28.44 -14.40 -13.57
CA THR A 59 -29.31 -14.99 -12.56
C THR A 59 -29.44 -14.13 -11.28
N SER A 60 -30.65 -14.10 -10.72
CA SER A 60 -30.93 -13.50 -9.42
C SER A 60 -30.49 -14.38 -8.24
N CYS A 61 -29.99 -15.60 -8.51
CA CYS A 61 -29.54 -16.53 -7.48
C CYS A 61 -28.30 -16.00 -6.74
N ARG A 62 -28.52 -15.51 -5.51
CA ARG A 62 -27.46 -14.95 -4.67
C ARG A 62 -26.36 -15.97 -4.34
N LYS A 63 -26.72 -17.23 -4.04
CA LYS A 63 -25.74 -18.29 -3.73
C LYS A 63 -24.79 -18.52 -4.91
N CYS A 64 -25.32 -18.85 -6.08
CA CYS A 64 -24.50 -19.10 -7.28
C CYS A 64 -23.68 -17.88 -7.70
N ARG A 65 -24.22 -16.67 -7.56
CA ARG A 65 -23.49 -15.43 -7.85
C ARG A 65 -22.32 -15.22 -6.90
N PHE A 66 -22.51 -15.51 -5.61
CA PHE A 66 -21.44 -15.42 -4.61
C PHE A 66 -20.37 -16.49 -4.83
N THR A 67 -20.78 -17.75 -5.02
CA THR A 67 -19.88 -18.88 -5.31
C THR A 67 -19.02 -18.60 -6.53
N ARG A 68 -19.61 -18.14 -7.64
CA ARG A 68 -18.84 -17.80 -8.84
C ARG A 68 -17.84 -16.68 -8.60
N PHE A 69 -18.21 -15.66 -7.82
CA PHE A 69 -17.28 -14.59 -7.48
C PHE A 69 -16.09 -15.14 -6.68
N ALA A 70 -16.36 -15.97 -5.67
CA ALA A 70 -15.31 -16.61 -4.86
C ALA A 70 -14.39 -17.51 -5.69
N GLU A 71 -14.94 -18.31 -6.62
CA GLU A 71 -14.16 -19.12 -7.56
C GLU A 71 -13.21 -18.26 -8.40
N VAL A 72 -13.70 -17.18 -9.00
CA VAL A 72 -12.87 -16.27 -9.83
C VAL A 72 -11.78 -15.62 -8.99
N MET A 73 -12.09 -15.18 -7.77
CA MET A 73 -11.09 -14.61 -6.85
C MET A 73 -10.01 -15.63 -6.47
N SER A 74 -10.37 -16.90 -6.24
CA SER A 74 -9.41 -17.96 -5.93
C SER A 74 -8.52 -18.28 -7.13
N GLN A 75 -9.08 -18.31 -8.34
CA GLN A 75 -8.34 -18.60 -9.56
C GLN A 75 -7.34 -17.49 -9.90
N ALA A 76 -7.74 -16.23 -9.71
CA ALA A 76 -6.85 -15.08 -9.90
C ALA A 76 -5.61 -15.10 -8.98
N GLY A 77 -5.65 -15.85 -7.87
CA GLY A 77 -4.49 -16.07 -7.00
C GLY A 77 -3.63 -17.29 -7.34
N GLN A 78 -4.03 -18.14 -8.30
CA GLN A 78 -3.36 -19.41 -8.62
C GLN A 78 -2.58 -19.41 -9.95
N GLU A 79 -2.79 -18.42 -10.83
CA GLU A 79 -2.18 -18.43 -12.17
C GLU A 79 -0.65 -18.17 -12.19
N GLU A 80 -0.02 -17.88 -11.05
CA GLU A 80 1.44 -17.74 -10.92
C GLU A 80 2.16 -19.04 -10.51
N SER A 81 1.45 -20.16 -10.29
CA SER A 81 2.04 -21.43 -9.84
C SER A 81 1.66 -22.62 -10.73
N LYS A 82 2.08 -22.62 -11.99
CA LYS A 82 2.07 -23.84 -12.83
C LYS A 82 3.48 -24.29 -13.12
N ASP A 83 4.09 -24.96 -12.14
CA ASP A 83 4.92 -26.12 -12.39
C ASP A 83 4.87 -27.05 -11.16
N VAL A 84 4.74 -28.34 -11.45
CA VAL A 84 4.74 -29.53 -10.58
C VAL A 84 3.40 -29.93 -9.95
N ILE A 85 2.87 -31.03 -10.51
CA ILE A 85 1.86 -31.95 -9.96
C ILE A 85 2.52 -32.76 -8.85
N ASP A 86 1.84 -32.93 -7.71
CA ASP A 86 1.66 -34.25 -7.07
C ASP A 86 0.45 -34.20 -6.14
N GLU A 87 -0.35 -35.27 -6.23
CA GLU A 87 -1.56 -35.55 -5.44
C GLU A 87 -1.15 -36.10 -4.06
N ASP A 88 -1.81 -35.65 -2.98
CA ASP A 88 -2.54 -36.53 -2.04
C ASP A 88 -2.99 -35.82 -0.74
N ASP A 89 -4.23 -36.15 -0.38
CA ASP A 89 -4.91 -36.26 0.93
C ASP A 89 -5.36 -35.06 1.82
N ASP A 90 -6.69 -34.95 1.85
CA ASP A 90 -7.64 -35.01 2.99
C ASP A 90 -7.78 -33.89 4.05
N ASP A 91 -8.96 -33.26 3.95
CA ASP A 91 -9.95 -32.92 4.99
C ASP A 91 -9.51 -32.23 6.29
N ALA A 92 -9.83 -30.93 6.41
CA ALA A 92 -10.40 -30.35 7.62
C ALA A 92 -11.08 -29.00 7.33
N THR A 93 -12.40 -29.02 7.47
CA THR A 93 -13.36 -27.91 7.38
C THR A 93 -13.07 -26.69 8.28
N ASP A 94 -13.08 -25.52 7.66
CA ASP A 94 -13.76 -24.27 8.04
C ASP A 94 -14.08 -24.01 9.54
N ASN A 95 -13.23 -23.23 10.22
CA ASN A 95 -13.69 -22.20 11.19
C ASN A 95 -12.62 -21.18 11.68
N VAL A 96 -11.44 -21.09 11.07
CA VAL A 96 -10.30 -20.32 11.63
C VAL A 96 -10.15 -18.90 11.07
N ASN A 97 -10.90 -18.52 10.04
CA ASN A 97 -10.53 -17.36 9.21
C ASN A 97 -11.06 -15.99 9.68
N ALA A 98 -12.08 -15.92 10.55
CA ALA A 98 -12.64 -14.63 10.98
C ALA A 98 -11.89 -14.00 12.17
N ILE A 99 -11.33 -14.82 13.06
CA ILE A 99 -10.61 -14.35 14.27
C ILE A 99 -9.19 -13.89 13.90
N LYS A 100 -8.59 -14.44 12.84
CA LYS A 100 -7.24 -14.05 12.40
C LYS A 100 -7.14 -12.64 11.83
N MET A 101 -8.15 -12.09 11.17
CA MET A 101 -7.99 -10.83 10.41
C MET A 101 -7.78 -9.60 11.32
N ASP A 102 -8.49 -9.52 12.45
CA ASP A 102 -8.36 -8.40 13.40
C ASP A 102 -7.05 -8.48 14.21
N GLU A 103 -6.55 -9.70 14.44
CA GLU A 103 -5.26 -9.97 15.10
C GLU A 103 -4.07 -9.79 14.12
N LEU A 104 -4.25 -10.13 12.84
CA LEU A 104 -3.30 -9.86 11.73
C LEU A 104 -3.18 -8.34 11.47
N LEU A 105 -4.28 -7.62 11.63
CA LEU A 105 -4.33 -6.17 11.65
C LEU A 105 -3.81 -5.57 12.98
N ARG A 106 -3.32 -6.34 13.96
CA ARG A 106 -2.60 -5.79 15.12
C ARG A 106 -1.09 -6.08 15.07
N LEU A 107 -0.66 -7.01 14.22
CA LEU A 107 0.74 -7.25 13.81
C LEU A 107 1.27 -6.17 12.82
N LYS A 108 0.77 -4.93 12.92
CA LYS A 108 0.47 -4.03 11.79
C LYS A 108 1.63 -3.20 11.22
N PHE A 109 2.70 -3.03 11.97
CA PHE A 109 3.84 -2.20 11.55
C PHE A 109 5.01 -3.08 11.11
N VAL A 110 5.53 -2.84 9.91
CA VAL A 110 6.65 -3.61 9.39
C VAL A 110 7.90 -3.16 10.13
N ASP A 111 8.47 -4.05 10.93
CA ASP A 111 9.82 -3.84 11.44
C ASP A 111 10.81 -4.05 10.29
N HIS A 112 11.20 -2.94 9.67
CA HIS A 112 12.12 -2.91 8.55
C HIS A 112 13.52 -3.43 8.89
N ASN A 113 13.91 -3.55 10.17
CA ASN A 113 15.21 -4.14 10.53
C ASN A 113 15.13 -5.66 10.46
N THR A 114 14.12 -6.24 11.11
CA THR A 114 13.97 -7.70 11.23
C THR A 114 13.47 -8.32 9.92
N PHE A 115 12.62 -7.62 9.18
CA PHE A 115 12.08 -8.09 7.90
C PHE A 115 13.16 -8.40 6.86
N MET A 116 14.30 -7.70 6.90
CA MET A 116 15.41 -7.93 5.95
C MET A 116 16.22 -9.19 6.27
N LEU A 117 16.20 -9.65 7.52
CA LEU A 117 16.94 -10.81 8.00
C LEU A 117 16.17 -12.11 7.79
N GLU A 118 14.84 -12.02 7.82
CA GLU A 118 13.94 -13.13 7.56
C GLU A 118 13.76 -13.31 6.04
N GLN A 119 14.63 -14.12 5.41
CA GLN A 119 14.35 -14.60 4.07
C GLN A 119 13.07 -15.42 4.09
N THR A 120 12.00 -14.84 3.56
CA THR A 120 10.68 -15.41 3.53
C THR A 120 10.60 -16.56 2.53
N SER A 121 10.77 -17.77 3.05
CA SER A 121 10.43 -19.05 2.41
C SER A 121 9.00 -19.01 1.87
N GLN A 122 8.83 -19.23 0.56
CA GLN A 122 7.58 -19.58 -0.14
C GLN A 122 6.31 -18.84 0.35
N PHE A 123 6.12 -17.60 -0.12
CA PHE A 123 4.84 -16.89 0.03
C PHE A 123 4.07 -16.89 -1.30
N HIS A 124 2.76 -17.08 -1.22
CA HIS A 124 1.85 -17.26 -2.37
C HIS A 124 1.58 -15.96 -3.18
N THR A 125 2.30 -14.85 -2.94
CA THR A 125 2.06 -13.55 -3.60
C THR A 125 3.35 -12.80 -3.98
N PRO A 126 4.09 -13.25 -5.00
CA PRO A 126 5.45 -12.78 -5.30
C PRO A 126 5.55 -11.27 -5.59
N LEU A 127 4.52 -10.64 -6.16
CA LEU A 127 4.51 -9.19 -6.35
C LEU A 127 4.44 -8.42 -5.02
N LEU A 128 3.53 -8.82 -4.13
CA LEU A 128 3.36 -8.14 -2.84
C LEU A 128 4.60 -8.30 -1.96
N ASP A 129 5.26 -9.45 -2.05
CA ASP A 129 6.50 -9.71 -1.30
C ASP A 129 7.64 -8.85 -1.82
N ARG A 130 7.75 -8.68 -3.14
CA ARG A 130 8.71 -7.76 -3.75
C ARG A 130 8.45 -6.31 -3.35
N ILE A 131 7.19 -5.88 -3.37
CA ILE A 131 6.81 -4.53 -2.92
C ILE A 131 7.18 -4.35 -1.44
N ARG A 132 6.84 -5.31 -0.57
CA ARG A 132 7.15 -5.24 0.87
C ARG A 132 8.65 -5.21 1.13
N SER A 133 9.42 -6.05 0.44
CA SER A 133 10.89 -6.09 0.55
C SER A 133 11.54 -4.82 0.04
N ALA A 134 11.17 -4.35 -1.15
CA ALA A 134 11.66 -3.10 -1.70
C ALA A 134 11.31 -1.90 -0.80
N TYR A 135 10.11 -1.90 -0.22
CA TYR A 135 9.68 -0.85 0.72
C TYR A 135 10.55 -0.86 1.98
N SER A 136 10.81 -2.03 2.58
CA SER A 136 11.72 -2.15 3.73
C SER A 136 13.14 -1.66 3.43
N ILE A 137 13.68 -1.99 2.25
CA ILE A 137 14.99 -1.48 1.80
C ILE A 137 14.97 0.04 1.68
N MET A 138 13.93 0.60 1.04
CA MET A 138 13.76 2.04 0.88
C MET A 138 13.71 2.75 2.24
N CYS A 139 12.94 2.22 3.19
CA CYS A 139 12.84 2.74 4.55
C CYS A 139 14.21 2.76 5.26
N GLN A 140 14.99 1.67 5.17
CA GLN A 140 16.32 1.60 5.77
C GLN A 140 17.31 2.55 5.11
N ALA A 141 17.34 2.60 3.78
CA ALA A 141 18.20 3.52 3.04
C ALA A 141 17.91 4.97 3.39
N ARG A 142 16.63 5.35 3.50
CA ARG A 142 16.21 6.68 3.95
C ARG A 142 16.60 6.91 5.40
N LYS A 143 16.35 5.97 6.32
CA LYS A 143 16.77 6.07 7.72
C LYS A 143 18.27 6.37 7.81
N SER A 144 19.11 5.50 7.27
CA SER A 144 20.56 5.66 7.33
C SER A 144 21.04 6.94 6.65
N GLY A 145 20.49 7.28 5.48
CA GLY A 145 20.86 8.48 4.75
C GLY A 145 20.50 9.77 5.48
N GLU A 146 19.27 9.88 6.00
CA GLU A 146 18.82 11.05 6.75
C GLU A 146 19.49 11.15 8.13
N MET A 147 19.85 10.02 8.74
CA MET A 147 20.64 10.04 9.97
C MET A 147 22.02 10.66 9.75
N ALA A 148 22.61 10.49 8.57
CA ALA A 148 23.89 11.11 8.21
C ALA A 148 23.77 12.62 7.90
N THR A 149 22.57 13.14 7.60
CA THR A 149 22.34 14.56 7.36
C THR A 149 21.99 15.34 8.63
N LYS A 150 21.77 14.65 9.76
CA LYS A 150 21.47 15.27 11.05
C LYS A 150 22.64 16.13 11.55
N PRO A 151 22.37 17.28 12.21
CA PRO A 151 23.43 18.15 12.72
C PRO A 151 24.37 17.44 13.70
N THR A 152 25.69 17.59 13.53
CA THR A 152 26.72 16.93 14.35
C THR A 152 26.60 17.24 15.86
N ARG A 153 26.00 18.40 16.20
CA ARG A 153 25.76 18.81 17.59
C ARG A 153 24.70 17.98 18.32
N MET A 154 24.01 17.09 17.62
CA MET A 154 22.93 16.30 18.17
C MET A 154 23.43 14.92 18.60
N SER A 155 23.17 14.58 19.85
CA SER A 155 23.53 13.27 20.41
C SER A 155 22.57 12.20 19.90
N LEU A 156 23.07 11.29 19.06
CA LEU A 156 22.32 10.12 18.61
C LEU A 156 22.29 9.06 19.71
N THR A 157 21.13 8.44 19.91
CA THR A 157 20.95 7.34 20.85
C THR A 157 21.02 6.00 20.14
N GLN A 158 21.23 4.92 20.90
CA GLN A 158 21.15 3.55 20.38
C GLN A 158 19.81 3.29 19.64
N GLY A 159 18.72 3.85 20.18
CA GLY A 159 17.37 3.76 19.60
C GLY A 159 17.22 4.37 18.21
N ASP A 160 18.03 5.38 17.88
CA ASP A 160 18.05 5.99 16.55
C ASP A 160 18.64 5.05 15.49
N TYR A 161 19.58 4.19 15.89
CA TYR A 161 20.22 3.23 14.98
C TYR A 161 19.40 1.96 14.81
N ASP A 162 18.96 1.35 15.91
CA ASP A 162 18.22 0.08 15.87
C ASP A 162 16.71 0.25 15.69
N GLY A 163 16.16 1.47 15.84
CA GLY A 163 14.74 1.74 15.66
C GLY A 163 13.88 1.50 16.89
N SER A 164 14.46 1.09 18.02
CA SER A 164 13.71 0.80 19.25
C SER A 164 13.11 2.03 19.91
N ASN A 165 13.77 3.19 19.78
CA ASN A 165 13.30 4.47 20.31
C ASN A 165 13.85 5.62 19.45
N VAL A 166 13.31 5.77 18.24
CA VAL A 166 13.76 6.76 17.27
C VAL A 166 13.38 8.17 17.72
N GLN A 167 14.35 9.08 17.72
CA GLN A 167 14.08 10.50 17.93
C GLN A 167 13.74 11.17 16.60
N PHE A 168 12.48 11.55 16.47
CA PHE A 168 11.99 12.37 15.37
C PHE A 168 12.21 13.85 15.68
N LEU A 169 12.74 14.58 14.70
CA LEU A 169 13.07 15.99 14.86
C LEU A 169 12.08 16.89 14.13
N PRO A 170 11.82 18.10 14.62
CA PRO A 170 11.19 19.13 13.82
C PRO A 170 11.92 19.30 12.49
N ALA A 171 11.19 19.21 11.39
CA ALA A 171 11.73 19.44 10.06
C ALA A 171 12.17 20.90 9.92
N THR A 172 13.32 21.10 9.27
CA THR A 172 13.79 22.42 8.86
C THR A 172 14.05 22.44 7.36
N TYR A 173 14.10 23.63 6.77
CA TYR A 173 14.35 23.80 5.35
C TYR A 173 15.64 23.11 4.91
N SER A 174 16.74 23.32 5.66
CA SER A 174 18.03 22.73 5.30
C SER A 174 18.07 21.20 5.39
N MET A 175 17.22 20.58 6.23
CA MET A 175 17.09 19.12 6.33
C MET A 175 16.19 18.54 5.25
N VAL A 176 15.07 19.18 4.92
CA VAL A 176 14.08 18.62 3.98
C VAL A 176 14.63 18.52 2.56
N ILE A 177 15.47 19.45 2.11
CA ILE A 177 16.03 19.43 0.75
C ILE A 177 16.88 18.17 0.49
N PRO A 178 17.93 17.86 1.27
CA PRO A 178 18.70 16.64 1.09
C PRO A 178 17.86 15.38 1.37
N ASN A 179 16.96 15.39 2.34
CA ASN A 179 16.09 14.25 2.64
C ASN A 179 15.12 13.94 1.48
N SER A 180 14.61 14.97 0.79
CA SER A 180 13.77 14.80 -0.40
C SER A 180 14.55 14.16 -1.56
N ARG A 181 15.83 14.51 -1.72
CA ARG A 181 16.70 13.87 -2.73
C ARG A 181 16.94 12.39 -2.42
N LEU A 182 17.16 12.06 -1.14
CA LEU A 182 17.25 10.67 -0.69
C LEU A 182 15.95 9.91 -0.98
N LEU A 183 14.79 10.49 -0.65
CA LEU A 183 13.49 9.89 -0.95
C LEU A 183 13.33 9.62 -2.45
N VAL A 184 13.59 10.61 -3.31
CA VAL A 184 13.49 10.43 -4.77
C VAL A 184 14.40 9.32 -5.25
N SER A 185 15.68 9.34 -4.83
CA SER A 185 16.66 8.31 -5.23
C SER A 185 16.21 6.91 -4.78
N SER A 186 15.86 6.74 -3.52
CA SER A 186 15.41 5.45 -2.99
C SER A 186 14.09 5.00 -3.61
N PHE A 187 13.25 5.92 -4.10
CA PHE A 187 12.01 5.58 -4.77
C PHE A 187 12.24 5.00 -6.18
N TYR A 188 13.28 5.41 -6.90
CA TYR A 188 13.70 4.73 -8.14
C TYR A 188 14.12 3.28 -7.85
N ASP A 189 14.91 3.07 -6.80
CA ASP A 189 15.36 1.73 -6.41
C ASP A 189 14.18 0.86 -5.96
N PHE A 190 13.24 1.44 -5.22
CA PHE A 190 11.97 0.82 -4.84
C PHE A 190 11.18 0.37 -6.07
N ALA A 191 10.97 1.28 -7.04
CA ALA A 191 10.19 1.00 -8.24
C ALA A 191 10.86 -0.10 -9.08
N GLY A 192 12.18 -0.02 -9.28
CA GLY A 192 12.93 -1.04 -10.00
C GLY A 192 12.97 -2.40 -9.28
N SER A 193 12.96 -2.42 -7.95
CA SER A 193 12.93 -3.67 -7.18
C SER A 193 11.54 -4.30 -7.15
N SER A 194 10.50 -3.48 -7.08
CA SER A 194 9.10 -3.89 -7.01
C SER A 194 8.54 -4.33 -8.36
N PHE A 195 8.88 -3.62 -9.44
CA PHE A 195 8.27 -3.78 -10.76
C PHE A 195 9.36 -4.01 -11.83
N PRO A 196 9.50 -5.24 -12.40
CA PRO A 196 10.54 -5.52 -13.40
C PRO A 196 10.44 -4.61 -14.61
N ASP A 197 9.21 -4.41 -15.11
CA ASP A 197 8.92 -3.60 -16.29
C ASP A 197 9.38 -2.15 -16.13
N PHE A 198 9.44 -1.64 -14.88
CA PHE A 198 9.98 -0.31 -14.61
C PHE A 198 11.45 -0.20 -15.02
N ARG A 199 12.23 -1.28 -14.93
CA ARG A 199 13.65 -1.29 -15.32
C ARG A 199 13.83 -1.10 -16.82
N ASP A 200 12.88 -1.58 -17.60
CA ASP A 200 12.92 -1.56 -19.07
C ASP A 200 12.37 -0.26 -19.67
N LEU A 201 11.73 0.58 -18.85
CA LEU A 201 11.27 1.91 -19.26
C LEU A 201 12.44 2.81 -19.69
N SER A 202 12.14 3.70 -20.65
CA SER A 202 13.03 4.82 -21.01
C SER A 202 13.26 5.73 -19.79
N VAL A 203 14.35 6.50 -19.81
CA VAL A 203 14.66 7.46 -18.75
C VAL A 203 13.52 8.46 -18.56
N GLU A 204 12.95 8.97 -19.65
CA GLU A 204 11.82 9.90 -19.64
C GLU A 204 10.58 9.29 -18.96
N ASN A 205 10.19 8.07 -19.34
CA ASN A 205 9.04 7.40 -18.73
C ASN A 205 9.26 7.08 -17.24
N LYS A 206 10.50 6.74 -16.84
CA LYS A 206 10.82 6.53 -15.42
C LYS A 206 10.65 7.82 -14.61
N VAL A 207 11.10 8.95 -15.16
CA VAL A 207 10.93 10.28 -14.55
C VAL A 207 9.44 10.58 -14.37
N ASP A 208 8.64 10.41 -15.42
CA ASP A 208 7.20 10.67 -15.36
C ASP A 208 6.49 9.78 -14.32
N CYS A 209 6.77 8.47 -14.33
CA CYS A 209 6.23 7.55 -13.33
C CYS A 209 6.57 7.97 -11.90
N VAL A 210 7.84 8.32 -11.65
CA VAL A 210 8.30 8.74 -10.32
C VAL A 210 7.65 10.07 -9.92
N THR A 211 7.70 11.09 -10.76
CA THR A 211 7.15 12.41 -10.44
C THR A 211 5.64 12.37 -10.20
N CYS A 212 4.89 11.56 -10.96
CA CYS A 212 3.45 11.41 -10.76
C CYS A 212 3.09 10.61 -9.50
N ALA A 213 3.83 9.55 -9.18
CA ALA A 213 3.49 8.66 -8.07
C ALA A 213 4.01 9.16 -6.71
N LEU A 214 5.15 9.86 -6.70
CA LEU A 214 5.86 10.20 -5.47
C LEU A 214 5.02 10.97 -4.44
N PRO A 215 4.21 11.99 -4.78
CA PRO A 215 3.41 12.70 -3.79
C PRO A 215 2.40 11.80 -3.07
N MET A 216 1.78 10.87 -3.79
CA MET A 216 0.83 9.91 -3.22
C MET A 216 1.53 8.88 -2.35
N VAL A 217 2.68 8.36 -2.80
CA VAL A 217 3.46 7.43 -1.97
C VAL A 217 3.97 8.09 -0.70
N ALA A 218 4.51 9.31 -0.79
CA ALA A 218 4.98 10.06 0.36
C ALA A 218 3.84 10.33 1.36
N LEU A 219 2.64 10.64 0.87
CA LEU A 219 1.45 10.81 1.71
C LEU A 219 1.07 9.52 2.44
N ILE A 220 0.99 8.40 1.72
CA ILE A 220 0.64 7.10 2.30
C ILE A 220 1.70 6.64 3.30
N ASP A 221 2.99 6.82 3.00
CA ASP A 221 4.12 6.53 3.88
C ASP A 221 4.04 7.36 5.17
N SER A 222 3.73 8.65 5.05
CA SER A 222 3.56 9.56 6.18
C SER A 222 2.45 9.08 7.11
N GLU A 223 1.24 8.88 6.57
CA GLU A 223 0.06 8.44 7.31
C GLU A 223 0.27 7.08 7.99
N TYR A 224 0.87 6.14 7.25
CA TYR A 224 1.18 4.81 7.78
C TYR A 224 2.08 4.90 9.02
N ARG A 225 3.10 5.76 8.98
CA ARG A 225 4.06 5.93 10.07
C ARG A 225 3.50 6.78 11.21
N GLU A 226 2.70 7.80 10.91
CA GLU A 226 1.97 8.60 11.90
C GLU A 226 1.04 7.72 12.74
N SER A 227 0.25 6.89 12.06
CA SER A 227 -0.66 5.95 12.72
C SER A 227 0.06 4.94 13.63
N HIS A 228 1.37 4.75 13.44
CA HIS A 228 2.18 3.89 14.30
C HIS A 228 2.82 4.65 15.46
N TYR A 229 3.55 5.73 15.17
CA TYR A 229 4.38 6.45 16.16
C TYR A 229 3.63 7.53 16.94
N PHE A 230 2.56 8.09 16.38
CA PHE A 230 1.81 9.23 16.93
C PHE A 230 0.31 8.95 17.01
N GLN A 231 -0.08 7.76 17.46
CA GLN A 231 -1.48 7.30 17.56
C GLN A 231 -2.45 8.26 18.26
N ASN A 232 -1.94 9.15 19.12
CA ASN A 232 -2.73 10.08 19.92
C ASN A 232 -2.52 11.55 19.52
N ASP A 233 -1.76 11.82 18.46
CA ASP A 233 -1.42 13.18 18.03
C ASP A 233 -1.51 13.31 16.49
N PRO A 234 -2.72 13.55 15.96
CA PRO A 234 -2.95 13.65 14.52
C PRO A 234 -2.38 14.95 13.91
N GLU A 235 -1.82 15.85 14.72
CA GLU A 235 -1.28 17.13 14.23
C GLU A 235 0.18 17.02 13.79
N ILE A 236 0.84 15.91 14.15
CA ILE A 236 2.22 15.61 13.76
C ILE A 236 2.21 14.88 12.42
N LEU A 237 2.82 15.48 11.40
CA LEU A 237 3.05 14.82 10.12
C LEU A 237 4.50 14.45 9.91
N PHE A 238 4.78 13.35 9.21
CA PHE A 238 6.13 13.08 8.72
C PHE A 238 6.44 13.93 7.48
N GLN A 239 7.45 14.78 7.58
CA GLN A 239 7.98 15.50 6.42
C GLN A 239 9.08 14.70 5.71
N SER A 240 9.80 13.85 6.46
CA SER A 240 10.76 12.88 5.93
C SER A 240 10.79 11.62 6.80
N TYR A 241 11.75 10.72 6.57
CA TYR A 241 11.86 9.50 7.38
C TYR A 241 12.21 9.79 8.85
N THR A 242 12.99 10.82 9.13
CA THR A 242 13.46 11.14 10.49
C THR A 242 12.96 12.48 11.02
N THR A 243 12.16 13.20 10.23
CA THR A 243 11.67 14.54 10.60
C THR A 243 10.16 14.67 10.50
N THR A 244 9.60 15.48 11.39
CA THR A 244 8.17 15.73 11.51
C THR A 244 7.85 17.22 11.50
N ILE A 245 6.60 17.56 11.17
CA ILE A 245 6.10 18.92 11.21
C ILE A 245 4.77 18.97 11.96
N SER A 246 4.69 19.82 12.98
CA SER A 246 3.49 20.12 13.75
C SER A 246 3.11 21.59 13.57
N GLU A 247 1.95 22.00 14.06
CA GLU A 247 1.57 23.42 14.03
C GLU A 247 2.61 24.30 14.75
N ASN A 248 3.17 23.79 15.86
CA ASN A 248 4.18 24.49 16.65
C ASN A 248 5.55 24.58 15.96
N SER A 249 5.93 23.58 15.16
CA SER A 249 7.26 23.61 14.49
C SER A 249 7.24 24.29 13.12
N LEU A 250 6.06 24.48 12.52
CA LEU A 250 5.92 25.07 11.18
C LEU A 250 6.48 26.49 11.11
N GLU A 251 6.37 27.28 12.17
CA GLU A 251 6.88 28.66 12.20
C GLU A 251 8.40 28.73 12.12
N GLY A 252 9.11 27.77 12.75
CA GLY A 252 10.57 27.69 12.74
C GLY A 252 11.15 26.93 11.54
N PHE A 253 10.31 26.44 10.62
CA PHE A 253 10.76 25.61 9.49
C PHE A 253 11.80 26.32 8.62
N PHE A 254 11.65 27.64 8.41
CA PHE A 254 12.50 28.44 7.53
C PHE A 254 13.66 29.14 8.24
N ASP A 255 13.85 28.94 9.54
CA ASP A 255 14.86 29.65 10.35
C ASP A 255 16.30 29.43 9.84
N ASP A 256 16.55 28.29 9.19
CA ASP A 256 17.85 27.93 8.63
C ASP A 256 17.95 28.12 7.11
N CYS A 257 16.98 28.79 6.50
CA CYS A 257 16.98 29.11 5.08
C CYS A 257 17.64 30.47 4.82
N SER A 258 18.74 30.48 4.08
CA SER A 258 19.51 31.70 3.77
C SER A 258 18.87 32.61 2.70
N SER A 259 17.83 32.15 2.01
CA SER A 259 17.23 32.85 0.85
C SER A 259 15.70 32.72 0.81
N VAL A 260 15.06 33.05 1.93
CA VAL A 260 13.61 32.93 2.06
C VAL A 260 12.89 33.90 1.10
N GLN A 261 12.29 33.33 0.06
CA GLN A 261 11.21 33.96 -0.70
C GLN A 261 9.94 33.11 -0.52
N ASN A 262 8.79 33.74 -0.33
CA ASN A 262 7.47 33.09 -0.23
C ASN A 262 7.26 32.12 0.97
N SER A 263 7.96 32.30 2.11
CA SER A 263 7.74 31.47 3.31
C SER A 263 6.29 31.50 3.80
N GLU A 264 5.67 32.68 3.83
CA GLU A 264 4.26 32.82 4.26
C GLU A 264 3.29 32.03 3.37
N GLU A 265 3.54 32.00 2.06
CA GLU A 265 2.72 31.24 1.10
C GLU A 265 2.94 29.73 1.25
N ALA A 266 4.19 29.29 1.46
CA ALA A 266 4.52 27.90 1.72
C ALA A 266 3.88 27.39 3.03
N ILE A 267 3.94 28.19 4.11
CA ILE A 267 3.26 27.89 5.39
C ILE A 267 1.75 27.79 5.18
N ARG A 268 1.16 28.69 4.39
CA ARG A 268 -0.27 28.67 4.08
C ARG A 268 -0.66 27.41 3.29
N TYR A 269 0.15 27.00 2.33
CA TYR A 269 -0.09 25.79 1.53
C TYR A 269 0.01 24.52 2.39
N ASP A 270 0.98 24.42 3.29
CA ASP A 270 1.10 23.25 4.17
C ASP A 270 -0.06 23.16 5.17
N ARG A 271 -0.51 24.29 5.72
CA ARG A 271 -1.75 24.37 6.53
C ARG A 271 -3.01 23.97 5.74
N PHE A 272 -3.05 24.21 4.43
CA PHE A 272 -4.15 23.78 3.58
C PHE A 272 -4.09 22.27 3.29
N ARG A 273 -2.89 21.74 3.01
CA ARG A 273 -2.65 20.30 2.83
C ARG A 273 -3.04 19.50 4.07
N LYS A 274 -2.65 19.96 5.27
CA LYS A 274 -3.08 19.38 6.56
C LYS A 274 -4.59 19.30 6.69
N ARG A 275 -5.29 20.38 6.34
CA ARG A 275 -6.76 20.41 6.41
C ARG A 275 -7.40 19.39 5.48
N LEU A 276 -6.86 19.16 4.29
CA LEU A 276 -7.38 18.15 3.36
C LEU A 276 -7.20 16.70 3.84
N GLN A 277 -6.22 16.42 4.71
CA GLN A 277 -6.03 15.09 5.29
C GLN A 277 -7.03 14.78 6.42
N LEU A 278 -7.61 15.81 7.05
CA LEU A 278 -8.58 15.69 8.13
C LEU A 278 -10.04 15.54 7.65
N TYR A 279 -10.30 15.58 6.34
CA TYR A 279 -11.63 15.44 5.71
C TYR A 279 -11.75 14.15 4.90
#